data_AF-A0A9D6MAI9-F1
#
_entry.id   AF-A0A9D6MAI9-F1
#
_cell.length_a   1.000
_cell.length_b   1.000
_cell.length_c   1.000
_cell.angle_alpha   90.00
_cell.angle_beta   90.00
_cell.angle_gamma   90.00
#
_symmetry.space_group_name_H-M   'P 1'
#
loop_
_entity.id
_entity.type
_entity.pdbx_description
1 polymer ?
#
loop_
_entity_poly.entity_id
_entity_poly.type
_entity_poly.pdbx_seq_one_letter_code
_entity_poly.pdbx_strand_id
1 'polypeptide(L)'
;IAASRAADAVMLVALAGMAAIGSLVAYAESGDRRHLVVAAVAVGAGLAGGPRFVTLIFVLLIAAVLWRLLDGDGVLTAVDRLRGAGQVEPSPQSAGRARIAGIAIGVFLIGSSALLTYRPGLAASAQALPIWFAGWLPTQAGRDWLHLLTVLVVYEPLMLLFGLASMARLAIRGSQKRSAAWLSATCAIAAFAAGLVYAGRTSDDVVWIVIPLTGLASLFVVELLWGDWAEIDVSAVAVHSALVVVLLTYAGINVAAFSEAQGTLAGSAQFINLMLGGTAVLLVAVISLLFGVGWSAEGAARGAVVGMSVVLLFADTSGARHLTRWGESHEIASELWHSGASIPASGLRMLTLTLEDVSDRAVGAPHDIKLAVNAPRDGALAWALRDFHAASYLDALAATIDAPAVIAPAEQTTPQLGSAYVGQSFAVRARLDTAAIGPTDWVNWLAFRRAPLTMEKIVLWVRSDVQFRTGEGKKP
;
A
#
# COMPACT_ATOMS: atom_id res chain seq x y z
N ILE A 1 -3.24 3.38 -6.36
CA ILE A 1 -2.08 4.08 -6.99
C ILE A 1 -0.73 3.55 -6.46
N ALA A 2 -0.53 3.45 -5.14
CA ALA A 2 0.73 3.01 -4.53
C ALA A 2 1.27 1.68 -5.11
N ALA A 3 0.43 0.64 -5.14
CA ALA A 3 0.81 -0.67 -5.68
C ALA A 3 1.24 -0.66 -7.16
N SER A 4 0.81 0.32 -7.97
CA SER A 4 1.25 0.45 -9.38
C SER A 4 2.63 1.09 -9.55
N ARG A 5 3.14 1.73 -8.49
CA ARG A 5 4.45 2.39 -8.46
C ARG A 5 5.49 1.57 -7.71
N ALA A 6 5.07 0.50 -7.03
CA ALA A 6 5.99 -0.51 -6.54
C ALA A 6 6.45 -1.36 -7.74
N ALA A 7 7.74 -1.70 -7.78
CA ALA A 7 8.28 -2.70 -8.71
C ALA A 7 7.91 -4.12 -8.21
N ASP A 8 6.63 -4.32 -7.93
CA ASP A 8 6.08 -5.53 -7.31
C ASP A 8 4.91 -6.04 -8.14
N ALA A 9 4.66 -7.35 -8.08
CA ALA A 9 3.66 -8.04 -8.88
C ALA A 9 2.21 -7.80 -8.43
N VAL A 10 1.98 -7.04 -7.34
CA VAL A 10 0.64 -6.81 -6.74
C VAL A 10 -0.40 -6.41 -7.79
N MET A 11 -0.10 -5.43 -8.64
CA MET A 11 -1.06 -4.97 -9.66
C MET A 11 -1.32 -6.00 -10.74
N LEU A 12 -0.29 -6.75 -11.15
CA LEU A 12 -0.44 -7.84 -12.11
C LEU A 12 -1.34 -8.94 -11.53
N VAL A 13 -1.11 -9.31 -10.27
CA VAL A 13 -1.89 -10.30 -9.53
C VAL A 13 -3.33 -9.83 -9.34
N ALA A 14 -3.56 -8.57 -8.99
CA ALA A 14 -4.89 -7.99 -8.85
C ALA A 14 -5.65 -7.97 -10.18
N LEU A 15 -5.01 -7.53 -11.28
CA LEU A 15 -5.57 -7.55 -12.62
C LEU A 15 -5.90 -8.98 -13.08
N ALA A 16 -4.96 -9.90 -12.89
CA ALA A 16 -5.14 -11.32 -13.19
C ALA A 16 -6.32 -11.91 -12.37
N GLY A 17 -6.41 -11.57 -11.09
CA GLY A 17 -7.51 -11.97 -10.23
C GLY A 17 -8.86 -11.48 -10.73
N MET A 18 -8.99 -10.18 -11.00
CA MET A 18 -10.22 -9.58 -11.53
C MET A 18 -10.59 -10.16 -12.90
N ALA A 19 -9.62 -10.33 -13.80
CA ALA A 19 -9.85 -10.93 -15.11
C ALA A 19 -10.30 -12.39 -15.01
N ALA A 20 -9.70 -13.17 -14.09
CA ALA A 20 -10.10 -14.55 -13.83
C ALA A 20 -11.54 -14.63 -13.30
N ILE A 21 -11.88 -13.84 -12.27
CA ILE A 21 -13.22 -13.81 -11.68
C ILE A 21 -14.25 -13.35 -12.72
N GLY A 22 -14.01 -12.22 -13.38
CA GLY A 22 -14.94 -11.67 -14.38
C GLY A 22 -15.15 -12.62 -15.56
N SER A 23 -14.09 -13.29 -16.03
CA SER A 23 -14.22 -14.28 -17.11
C SER A 23 -14.97 -15.53 -16.67
N LEU A 24 -14.80 -15.99 -15.42
CA LEU A 24 -15.56 -17.11 -14.89
C LEU A 24 -17.04 -16.78 -14.73
N VAL A 25 -17.38 -15.58 -14.26
CA VAL A 25 -18.77 -15.09 -14.19
C VAL A 25 -19.38 -15.04 -15.59
N ALA A 26 -18.69 -14.41 -16.54
CA ALA A 26 -19.18 -14.28 -17.90
C ALA A 26 -19.28 -15.65 -18.63
N TYR A 27 -18.42 -16.62 -18.31
CA TYR A 27 -18.60 -18.00 -18.77
C TYR A 27 -19.85 -18.65 -18.19
N ALA A 28 -20.13 -18.44 -16.89
CA ALA A 28 -21.31 -18.99 -16.24
C ALA A 28 -22.62 -18.43 -16.82
N GLU A 29 -22.61 -17.19 -17.30
CA GLU A 29 -23.76 -16.53 -17.94
C GLU A 29 -23.93 -16.91 -19.41
N SER A 30 -22.84 -16.89 -20.20
CA SER A 30 -22.89 -17.05 -21.66
C SER A 30 -22.66 -18.48 -22.15
N GLY A 31 -21.99 -19.32 -21.37
CA GLY A 31 -21.50 -20.64 -21.79
C GLY A 31 -20.36 -20.60 -22.83
N ASP A 32 -19.84 -19.43 -23.21
CA ASP A 32 -18.80 -19.32 -24.25
C ASP A 32 -17.41 -19.70 -23.71
N ARG A 33 -16.83 -20.75 -24.30
CA ARG A 33 -15.49 -21.28 -23.97
C ARG A 33 -14.35 -20.26 -24.10
N ARG A 34 -14.51 -19.18 -24.87
CA ARG A 34 -13.51 -18.10 -24.96
C ARG A 34 -13.20 -17.50 -23.59
N HIS A 35 -14.21 -17.39 -22.74
CA HIS A 35 -14.08 -16.84 -21.40
C HIS A 35 -13.24 -17.76 -20.50
N LEU A 36 -13.35 -19.08 -20.65
CA LEU A 36 -12.48 -20.01 -19.92
C LEU A 36 -11.01 -19.90 -20.35
N VAL A 37 -10.74 -19.60 -21.62
CA VAL A 37 -9.37 -19.36 -22.09
C VAL A 37 -8.80 -18.11 -21.43
N VAL A 38 -9.56 -17.01 -21.39
CA VAL A 38 -9.13 -15.77 -20.71
C VAL A 38 -8.91 -16.03 -19.22
N ALA A 39 -9.81 -16.76 -18.56
CA ALA A 39 -9.64 -17.15 -17.16
C ALA A 39 -8.37 -17.98 -16.93
N ALA A 40 -8.07 -18.94 -17.81
CA ALA A 40 -6.87 -19.76 -17.72
C ALA A 40 -5.59 -18.95 -17.91
N VAL A 41 -5.56 -18.02 -18.88
CA VAL A 41 -4.45 -17.09 -19.08
C VAL A 41 -4.24 -16.23 -17.84
N ALA A 42 -5.33 -15.69 -17.29
CA ALA A 42 -5.29 -14.85 -16.10
C ALA A 42 -4.78 -15.61 -14.87
N VAL A 43 -5.24 -16.84 -14.65
CA VAL A 43 -4.75 -17.71 -13.56
C VAL A 43 -3.27 -18.04 -13.72
N GLY A 44 -2.83 -18.38 -14.94
CA GLY A 44 -1.42 -18.64 -15.22
C GLY A 44 -0.52 -17.42 -14.95
N ALA A 45 -0.95 -16.25 -15.40
CA ALA A 45 -0.25 -14.98 -15.15
C ALA A 45 -0.24 -14.61 -13.66
N GLY A 46 -1.35 -14.83 -12.96
CA GLY A 46 -1.48 -14.60 -11.53
C GLY A 46 -0.53 -15.46 -10.71
N LEU A 47 -0.47 -16.78 -11.00
CA LEU A 47 0.45 -17.70 -10.33
C LEU A 47 1.93 -17.34 -10.55
N ALA A 48 2.27 -16.82 -11.73
CA ALA A 48 3.61 -16.31 -12.00
C ALA A 48 3.92 -15.01 -11.21
N GLY A 49 2.89 -14.29 -10.74
CA GLY A 49 3.01 -13.10 -9.91
C GLY A 49 3.36 -13.35 -8.44
N GLY A 50 3.52 -14.62 -8.02
CA GLY A 50 4.09 -14.97 -6.71
C GLY A 50 3.06 -15.23 -5.59
N PRO A 51 3.48 -15.15 -4.31
CA PRO A 51 2.71 -15.68 -3.17
C PRO A 51 1.37 -14.97 -2.94
N ARG A 52 1.24 -13.72 -3.36
CA ARG A 52 -0.01 -12.95 -3.18
C ARG A 52 -1.18 -13.51 -3.99
N PHE A 53 -0.93 -14.18 -5.12
CA PHE A 53 -2.00 -14.85 -5.85
C PHE A 53 -2.56 -16.05 -5.07
N VAL A 54 -1.71 -16.73 -4.29
CA VAL A 54 -2.14 -17.79 -3.39
C VAL A 54 -3.05 -17.22 -2.29
N THR A 55 -2.73 -16.04 -1.76
CA THR A 55 -3.61 -15.31 -0.83
C THR A 55 -4.98 -15.01 -1.47
N LEU A 56 -5.02 -14.53 -2.72
CA LEU A 56 -6.29 -14.31 -3.43
C LEU A 56 -7.10 -15.61 -3.54
N ILE A 57 -6.49 -16.71 -4.00
CA ILE A 57 -7.16 -18.01 -4.10
C ILE A 57 -7.71 -18.42 -2.73
N PHE A 58 -6.92 -18.28 -1.67
CA PHE A 58 -7.32 -18.61 -0.31
C PHE A 58 -8.50 -17.76 0.18
N VAL A 59 -8.48 -16.44 -0.08
CA VAL A 59 -9.59 -15.53 0.23
C VAL A 59 -10.86 -15.93 -0.52
N LEU A 60 -10.75 -16.27 -1.81
CA LEU A 60 -11.89 -16.75 -2.61
C LEU A 60 -12.44 -18.08 -2.09
N LEU A 61 -11.58 -18.99 -1.65
CA LEU A 61 -11.99 -20.26 -1.03
C LEU A 61 -12.74 -20.02 0.29
N ILE A 62 -12.24 -19.15 1.16
CA ILE A 62 -12.94 -18.77 2.40
C ILE A 62 -14.27 -18.10 2.06
N ALA A 63 -14.30 -17.17 1.12
CA ALA A 63 -15.52 -16.51 0.69
C ALA A 63 -16.56 -17.52 0.18
N ALA A 64 -16.14 -18.50 -0.62
CA ALA A 64 -17.02 -19.57 -1.11
C ALA A 64 -17.55 -20.47 0.03
N VAL A 65 -16.73 -20.75 1.04
CA VAL A 65 -17.15 -21.51 2.24
C VAL A 65 -18.14 -20.69 3.07
N LEU A 66 -17.84 -19.41 3.34
CA LEU A 66 -18.74 -18.51 4.07
C LEU A 66 -20.07 -18.36 3.33
N TRP A 67 -20.02 -18.17 2.02
CA TRP A 67 -21.21 -18.17 1.17
C TRP A 67 -22.04 -19.44 1.35
N ARG A 68 -21.40 -20.61 1.31
CA ARG A 68 -22.07 -21.90 1.47
C ARG A 68 -22.75 -22.02 2.84
N LEU A 69 -22.09 -21.58 3.89
CA LEU A 69 -22.65 -21.62 5.25
C LEU A 69 -23.84 -20.66 5.42
N LEU A 70 -23.82 -19.51 4.73
CA LEU A 70 -24.87 -18.49 4.81
C LEU A 70 -26.08 -18.76 3.90
N ASP A 71 -25.87 -19.45 2.78
CA ASP A 71 -26.89 -19.65 1.73
C ASP A 71 -27.51 -21.06 1.72
N GLY A 72 -27.04 -22.01 2.54
CA GLY A 72 -27.67 -23.32 2.79
C GLY A 72 -27.67 -24.31 1.61
N ASP A 73 -28.12 -23.87 0.42
CA ASP A 73 -28.48 -24.72 -0.73
C ASP A 73 -27.95 -24.21 -2.09
N GLY A 74 -27.41 -22.98 -2.19
CA GLY A 74 -27.10 -22.34 -3.48
C GLY A 74 -25.80 -22.78 -4.17
N VAL A 75 -24.72 -23.04 -3.42
CA VAL A 75 -23.40 -23.35 -4.02
C VAL A 75 -23.40 -24.69 -4.75
N LEU A 76 -24.20 -25.64 -4.27
CA LEU A 76 -24.36 -26.94 -4.92
C LEU A 76 -24.86 -26.74 -6.35
N THR A 77 -25.80 -25.85 -6.66
CA THR A 77 -26.25 -25.70 -8.06
C THR A 77 -25.23 -25.04 -9.00
N ALA A 78 -24.36 -24.14 -8.54
CA ALA A 78 -23.30 -23.56 -9.38
C ALA A 78 -22.09 -24.49 -9.54
N VAL A 79 -21.67 -25.13 -8.44
CA VAL A 79 -20.61 -26.15 -8.45
C VAL A 79 -21.11 -27.43 -9.11
N ASP A 80 -22.38 -27.79 -9.02
CA ASP A 80 -23.02 -28.91 -9.73
C ASP A 80 -23.37 -28.54 -11.18
N ARG A 81 -23.48 -27.27 -11.55
CA ARG A 81 -23.42 -26.87 -12.97
C ARG A 81 -22.01 -27.01 -13.54
N LEU A 82 -20.97 -26.67 -12.77
CA LEU A 82 -19.57 -26.87 -13.16
C LEU A 82 -19.14 -28.36 -13.11
N ARG A 83 -19.64 -29.13 -12.15
CA ARG A 83 -19.44 -30.59 -12.01
C ARG A 83 -20.37 -31.37 -12.93
N GLY A 84 -21.59 -30.89 -13.20
CA GLY A 84 -22.54 -31.46 -14.17
C GLY A 84 -22.10 -31.22 -15.61
N ALA A 85 -21.41 -30.11 -15.88
CA ALA A 85 -20.58 -29.95 -17.08
C ALA A 85 -19.39 -30.94 -17.13
N GLY A 86 -19.13 -31.69 -16.05
CA GLY A 86 -18.11 -32.73 -15.92
C GLY A 86 -18.63 -34.14 -15.66
N GLN A 87 -19.96 -34.34 -15.64
CA GLN A 87 -20.59 -35.66 -15.53
C GLN A 87 -21.43 -35.99 -16.77
N VAL A 88 -20.98 -35.53 -17.94
CA VAL A 88 -21.35 -36.16 -19.20
C VAL A 88 -20.24 -37.17 -19.51
N GLU A 89 -20.64 -38.38 -19.93
CA GLU A 89 -19.82 -39.48 -20.43
C GLU A 89 -18.52 -39.03 -21.12
N PRO A 90 -17.45 -39.85 -21.11
CA PRO A 90 -16.15 -39.53 -21.72
C PRO A 90 -16.28 -39.30 -23.23
N SER A 91 -16.69 -38.09 -23.58
CA SER A 91 -16.84 -37.54 -24.92
C SER A 91 -15.73 -36.49 -25.15
N PRO A 92 -15.59 -35.89 -26.35
CA PRO A 92 -14.48 -35.01 -26.77
C PRO A 92 -14.19 -33.77 -25.89
N GLN A 93 -14.91 -33.57 -24.78
CA GLN A 93 -14.77 -32.45 -23.85
C GLN A 93 -13.56 -32.56 -22.89
N SER A 94 -13.03 -33.77 -22.63
CA SER A 94 -11.81 -33.95 -21.83
C SER A 94 -10.57 -33.32 -22.47
N ALA A 95 -10.47 -33.40 -23.81
CA ALA A 95 -9.43 -32.73 -24.59
C ALA A 95 -9.52 -31.19 -24.47
N GLY A 96 -10.73 -30.63 -24.36
CA GLY A 96 -10.94 -29.20 -24.15
C GLY A 96 -10.46 -28.72 -22.78
N ARG A 97 -10.71 -29.50 -21.72
CA ARG A 97 -10.23 -29.19 -20.36
C ARG A 97 -8.71 -29.31 -20.25
N ALA A 98 -8.13 -30.35 -20.84
CA ALA A 98 -6.67 -30.51 -20.92
C ALA A 98 -6.02 -29.37 -21.69
N ARG A 99 -6.66 -28.87 -22.77
CA ARG A 99 -6.18 -27.70 -23.51
C ARG A 99 -6.24 -26.42 -22.68
N ILE A 100 -7.31 -26.17 -21.94
CA ILE A 100 -7.45 -24.99 -21.07
C ILE A 100 -6.41 -25.03 -19.93
N ALA A 101 -6.26 -26.18 -19.28
CA ALA A 101 -5.23 -26.39 -18.27
C ALA A 101 -3.81 -26.21 -18.86
N GLY A 102 -3.59 -26.75 -20.07
CA GLY A 102 -2.34 -26.57 -20.81
C GLY A 102 -2.03 -25.11 -21.13
N ILE A 103 -3.04 -24.29 -21.43
CA ILE A 103 -2.88 -22.84 -21.63
C ILE A 103 -2.49 -22.16 -20.32
N ALA A 104 -3.16 -22.45 -19.20
CA ALA A 104 -2.80 -21.88 -17.90
C ALA A 104 -1.37 -22.24 -17.50
N ILE A 105 -0.99 -23.51 -17.64
CA ILE A 105 0.36 -24.01 -17.37
C ILE A 105 1.36 -23.34 -18.32
N GLY A 106 1.05 -23.25 -19.62
CA GLY A 106 1.89 -22.60 -20.61
C GLY A 106 2.17 -21.14 -20.28
N VAL A 107 1.13 -20.36 -19.95
CA VAL A 107 1.27 -18.95 -19.54
C VAL A 107 2.06 -18.83 -18.24
N PHE A 108 1.81 -19.71 -17.26
CA PHE A 108 2.58 -19.76 -16.03
C PHE A 108 4.07 -20.01 -16.31
N LEU A 109 4.41 -21.02 -17.12
CA LEU A 109 5.80 -21.35 -17.47
C LEU A 109 6.48 -20.22 -18.23
N ILE A 110 5.79 -19.61 -19.20
CA ILE A 110 6.30 -18.49 -20.00
C ILE A 110 6.51 -17.24 -19.13
N GLY A 111 5.55 -16.92 -18.27
CA GLY A 111 5.62 -15.76 -17.36
C GLY A 111 6.70 -15.92 -16.30
N SER A 112 6.73 -17.06 -15.60
CA SER A 112 7.72 -17.35 -14.55
C SER A 112 9.15 -17.42 -15.07
N SER A 113 9.37 -17.83 -16.32
CA SER A 113 10.69 -17.88 -16.93
C SER A 113 11.08 -16.60 -17.70
N ALA A 114 10.26 -15.56 -17.65
CA ALA A 114 10.41 -14.33 -18.43
C ALA A 114 10.67 -14.62 -19.92
N LEU A 115 9.75 -15.32 -20.58
CA LEU A 115 9.90 -15.79 -21.96
C LEU A 115 11.13 -16.71 -22.14
N LEU A 116 11.41 -17.58 -21.16
CA LEU A 116 12.55 -18.50 -21.12
C LEU A 116 13.95 -17.85 -21.02
N THR A 117 14.02 -16.53 -20.83
CA THR A 117 15.29 -15.81 -20.67
C THR A 117 15.87 -15.93 -19.26
N TYR A 118 15.02 -16.10 -18.25
CA TYR A 118 15.42 -16.14 -16.83
C TYR A 118 15.02 -17.47 -16.18
N ARG A 119 15.92 -18.47 -16.28
CA ARG A 119 15.71 -19.83 -15.72
C ARG A 119 15.44 -19.86 -14.20
N PRO A 120 16.05 -19.00 -13.35
CA PRO A 120 15.77 -19.02 -11.92
C PRO A 120 14.33 -18.62 -11.55
N GLY A 121 13.57 -17.98 -12.46
CA GLY A 121 12.22 -17.50 -12.17
C GLY A 121 11.19 -18.62 -11.93
N LEU A 122 11.39 -19.81 -12.52
CA LEU A 122 10.59 -21.00 -12.20
C LEU A 122 10.80 -21.46 -10.76
N ALA A 123 12.05 -21.45 -10.29
CA ALA A 123 12.38 -21.78 -8.90
C ALA A 123 11.80 -20.72 -7.95
N ALA A 124 11.86 -19.43 -8.31
CA ALA A 124 11.24 -18.35 -7.54
C ALA A 124 9.71 -18.51 -7.44
N SER A 125 9.05 -18.93 -8.53
CA SER A 125 7.60 -19.19 -8.53
C SER A 125 7.25 -20.41 -7.67
N ALA A 126 8.07 -21.46 -7.68
CA ALA A 126 7.91 -22.62 -6.81
C ALA A 126 8.10 -22.26 -5.32
N GLN A 127 8.96 -21.28 -5.01
CA GLN A 127 9.17 -20.77 -3.66
C GLN A 127 7.99 -19.93 -3.14
N ALA A 128 7.06 -19.48 -4.00
CA ALA A 128 5.90 -18.71 -3.58
C ALA A 128 5.05 -19.43 -2.53
N LEU A 129 4.86 -20.75 -2.69
CA LEU A 129 4.01 -21.52 -1.78
C LEU A 129 4.68 -21.69 -0.39
N PRO A 130 5.96 -22.11 -0.26
CA PRO A 130 6.67 -22.08 1.02
C PRO A 130 6.70 -20.71 1.69
N ILE A 131 6.94 -19.63 0.93
CA ILE A 131 6.96 -18.25 1.47
C ILE A 131 5.59 -17.89 2.04
N TRP A 132 4.52 -18.21 1.31
CA TRP A 132 3.16 -17.97 1.77
C TRP A 132 2.86 -18.75 3.06
N PHE A 133 3.22 -20.03 3.14
CA PHE A 133 3.07 -20.84 4.36
C PHE A 133 3.90 -20.32 5.52
N ALA A 134 5.13 -19.88 5.27
CA ALA A 134 6.00 -19.28 6.29
C ALA A 134 5.38 -18.00 6.89
N GLY A 135 4.59 -17.26 6.11
CA GLY A 135 3.86 -16.08 6.60
C GLY A 135 2.76 -16.37 7.62
N TRP A 136 2.39 -17.63 7.87
CA TRP A 136 1.47 -17.98 8.97
C TRP A 136 2.19 -18.12 10.32
N LEU A 137 3.52 -18.22 10.32
CA LEU A 137 4.31 -18.31 11.54
C LEU A 137 4.49 -16.91 12.16
N PRO A 138 4.49 -16.80 13.51
CA PRO A 138 4.79 -15.53 14.17
C PRO A 138 6.17 -15.02 13.76
N THR A 139 6.24 -13.79 13.27
CA THR A 139 7.52 -13.12 12.97
C THR A 139 7.83 -12.11 14.08
N GLN A 140 9.11 -11.95 14.43
CA GLN A 140 9.51 -10.98 15.48
C GLN A 140 9.28 -9.52 15.08
N ALA A 141 9.09 -9.25 13.78
CA ALA A 141 8.68 -7.97 13.22
C ALA A 141 7.16 -7.91 12.93
N GLY A 142 6.37 -8.76 13.60
CA GLY A 142 4.93 -8.89 13.38
C GLY A 142 4.24 -7.53 13.49
N ARG A 143 3.55 -7.14 12.41
CA ARG A 143 2.74 -5.92 12.39
C ARG A 143 1.53 -6.10 13.30
N ASP A 144 1.07 -5.00 13.88
CA ASP A 144 -0.15 -4.99 14.69
C ASP A 144 -1.31 -5.64 13.92
N TRP A 145 -2.15 -6.39 14.62
CA TRP A 145 -3.28 -7.10 14.02
C TRP A 145 -4.28 -6.12 13.39
N LEU A 146 -4.32 -4.88 13.89
CA LEU A 146 -5.10 -3.76 13.37
C LEU A 146 -4.45 -3.04 12.18
N HIS A 147 -3.23 -3.38 11.76
CA HIS A 147 -2.50 -2.66 10.70
C HIS A 147 -3.30 -2.49 9.42
N LEU A 148 -3.95 -3.57 8.93
CA LEU A 148 -4.77 -3.51 7.72
C LEU A 148 -6.00 -2.62 7.90
N LEU A 149 -6.61 -2.61 9.08
CA LEU A 149 -7.73 -1.71 9.38
C LEU A 149 -7.26 -0.25 9.40
N THR A 150 -6.13 0.04 10.02
CA THR A 150 -5.55 1.39 10.06
C THR A 150 -5.22 1.88 8.65
N VAL A 151 -4.59 1.03 7.82
CA VAL A 151 -4.33 1.35 6.41
C VAL A 151 -5.65 1.61 5.66
N LEU A 152 -6.67 0.78 5.85
CA LEU A 152 -7.96 0.91 5.18
C LEU A 152 -8.69 2.21 5.58
N VAL A 153 -8.71 2.54 6.88
CA VAL A 153 -9.34 3.76 7.40
C VAL A 153 -8.64 5.02 6.90
N VAL A 154 -7.32 4.99 6.76
CA VAL A 154 -6.54 6.19 6.40
C VAL A 154 -6.49 6.43 4.89
N TYR A 155 -6.30 5.37 4.10
CA TYR A 155 -6.06 5.53 2.66
C TYR A 155 -7.28 5.25 1.79
N GLU A 156 -8.29 4.54 2.31
CA GLU A 156 -9.50 4.19 1.55
C GLU A 156 -10.81 4.41 2.37
N PRO A 157 -10.96 5.51 3.15
CA PRO A 157 -12.17 5.75 3.95
C PRO A 157 -13.45 5.82 3.12
N LEU A 158 -13.40 6.27 1.85
CA LEU A 158 -14.57 6.28 0.96
C LEU A 158 -15.09 4.87 0.72
N MET A 159 -14.20 3.97 0.32
CA MET A 159 -14.53 2.58 0.01
C MET A 159 -14.98 1.84 1.27
N LEU A 160 -14.34 2.10 2.40
CA LEU A 160 -14.72 1.54 3.69
C LEU A 160 -16.13 1.99 4.10
N LEU A 161 -16.39 3.29 4.11
CA LEU A 161 -17.65 3.84 4.61
C LEU A 161 -18.84 3.40 3.75
N PHE A 162 -18.76 3.59 2.43
CA PHE A 162 -19.85 3.22 1.54
C PHE A 162 -19.96 1.71 1.32
N GLY A 163 -18.85 0.98 1.38
CA GLY A 163 -18.87 -0.48 1.38
C GLY A 163 -19.59 -1.05 2.59
N LEU A 164 -19.29 -0.54 3.80
CA LEU A 164 -20.00 -0.93 5.03
C LEU A 164 -21.47 -0.49 5.02
N ALA A 165 -21.78 0.72 4.52
CA ALA A 165 -23.16 1.17 4.38
C ALA A 165 -23.96 0.25 3.44
N SER A 166 -23.36 -0.19 2.33
CA SER A 166 -23.96 -1.19 1.44
C SER A 166 -24.19 -2.51 2.16
N MET A 167 -23.21 -3.01 2.93
CA MET A 167 -23.34 -4.27 3.68
C MET A 167 -24.45 -4.20 4.73
N ALA A 168 -24.53 -3.12 5.49
CA ALA A 168 -25.58 -2.89 6.48
C ALA A 168 -26.97 -2.87 5.83
N ARG A 169 -27.10 -2.18 4.69
CA ARG A 169 -28.34 -2.13 3.91
C ARG A 169 -28.75 -3.51 3.38
N LEU A 170 -27.79 -4.30 2.86
CA LEU A 170 -28.01 -5.68 2.42
C LEU A 170 -28.54 -6.55 3.55
N ALA A 171 -27.95 -6.43 4.75
CA ALA A 171 -28.36 -7.20 5.93
C ALA A 171 -29.79 -6.82 6.38
N ILE A 172 -30.16 -5.54 6.34
CA ILE A 172 -31.47 -5.06 6.77
C ILE A 172 -32.58 -5.39 5.76
N ARG A 173 -32.32 -5.22 4.46
CA ARG A 173 -33.35 -5.39 3.41
C ARG A 173 -33.60 -6.83 3.01
N GLY A 174 -32.81 -7.79 3.51
CA GLY A 174 -32.99 -9.22 3.23
C GLY A 174 -32.97 -9.57 1.74
N SER A 175 -32.38 -8.72 0.90
CA SER A 175 -32.36 -8.88 -0.56
C SER A 175 -31.83 -10.25 -0.93
N GLN A 176 -32.38 -10.87 -1.98
CA GLN A 176 -32.02 -12.21 -2.46
C GLN A 176 -30.53 -12.48 -2.26
N LYS A 177 -30.21 -13.49 -1.44
CA LYS A 177 -28.85 -13.91 -1.05
C LYS A 177 -27.92 -14.21 -2.23
N ARG A 178 -28.41 -14.18 -3.48
CA ARG A 178 -27.72 -14.51 -4.72
C ARG A 178 -27.24 -13.31 -5.55
N SER A 179 -27.28 -12.09 -5.01
CA SER A 179 -26.80 -10.91 -5.74
C SER A 179 -25.27 -10.80 -5.72
N ALA A 180 -24.69 -10.18 -6.75
CA ALA A 180 -23.25 -9.84 -6.80
C ALA A 180 -22.80 -9.03 -5.57
N ALA A 181 -23.71 -8.25 -4.97
CA ALA A 181 -23.48 -7.48 -3.76
C ALA A 181 -23.16 -8.37 -2.55
N TRP A 182 -23.90 -9.47 -2.35
CA TRP A 182 -23.56 -10.43 -1.30
C TRP A 182 -22.18 -11.03 -1.55
N LEU A 183 -21.82 -11.29 -2.82
CA LEU A 183 -20.56 -11.97 -3.14
C LEU A 183 -19.40 -11.06 -2.78
N SER A 184 -19.49 -9.79 -3.19
CA SER A 184 -18.55 -8.75 -2.77
C SER A 184 -18.48 -8.62 -1.24
N ALA A 185 -19.61 -8.67 -0.52
CA ALA A 185 -19.60 -8.63 0.94
C ALA A 185 -18.87 -9.82 1.58
N THR A 186 -19.17 -11.04 1.14
CA THR A 186 -18.48 -12.25 1.65
C THR A 186 -16.99 -12.25 1.30
N CYS A 187 -16.61 -11.77 0.11
CA CYS A 187 -15.21 -11.59 -0.26
C CYS A 187 -14.50 -10.54 0.60
N ALA A 188 -15.12 -9.40 0.88
CA ALA A 188 -14.56 -8.38 1.75
C ALA A 188 -14.35 -8.90 3.19
N ILE A 189 -15.35 -9.59 3.74
CA ILE A 189 -15.26 -10.21 5.08
C ILE A 189 -14.16 -11.29 5.09
N ALA A 190 -14.11 -12.16 4.08
CA ALA A 190 -13.11 -13.21 3.98
C ALA A 190 -11.69 -12.63 3.87
N ALA A 191 -11.49 -11.60 3.06
CA ALA A 191 -10.22 -10.92 2.89
C ALA A 191 -9.75 -10.28 4.20
N PHE A 192 -10.67 -9.59 4.89
CA PHE A 192 -10.38 -8.95 6.17
C PHE A 192 -10.04 -10.01 7.24
N ALA A 193 -10.85 -11.06 7.38
CA ALA A 193 -10.61 -12.13 8.34
C ALA A 193 -9.30 -12.89 8.07
N ALA A 194 -9.01 -13.20 6.80
CA ALA A 194 -7.73 -13.82 6.43
C ALA A 194 -6.55 -12.91 6.78
N GLY A 195 -6.66 -11.61 6.48
CA GLY A 195 -5.66 -10.60 6.82
C GLY A 195 -5.45 -10.43 8.32
N LEU A 196 -6.48 -10.62 9.15
CA LEU A 196 -6.39 -10.56 10.62
C LEU A 196 -5.57 -11.71 11.21
N VAL A 197 -5.62 -12.90 10.60
CA VAL A 197 -4.92 -14.09 11.10
C VAL A 197 -3.52 -14.22 10.49
N TYR A 198 -3.33 -13.80 9.25
CA TYR A 198 -2.07 -13.94 8.52
C TYR A 198 -0.94 -13.08 9.11
N ALA A 199 0.07 -13.68 9.75
CA ALA A 199 1.15 -12.93 10.42
C ALA A 199 2.07 -12.17 9.43
N GLY A 200 2.26 -12.71 8.23
CA GLY A 200 3.06 -12.14 7.13
C GLY A 200 2.38 -11.01 6.37
N ARG A 201 1.29 -10.45 6.91
CA ARG A 201 0.49 -9.40 6.24
C ARG A 201 1.35 -8.17 5.92
N THR A 202 1.17 -7.68 4.70
CA THR A 202 1.78 -6.46 4.17
C THR A 202 0.70 -5.41 3.92
N SER A 203 1.11 -4.14 3.74
CA SER A 203 0.17 -3.06 3.42
C SER A 203 -0.48 -3.28 2.05
N ASP A 204 0.18 -4.04 1.17
CA ASP A 204 -0.36 -4.39 -0.15
C ASP A 204 -1.52 -5.39 -0.08
N ASP A 205 -1.62 -6.19 0.99
CA ASP A 205 -2.69 -7.17 1.15
C ASP A 205 -4.07 -6.51 1.38
N VAL A 206 -4.09 -5.20 1.68
CA VAL A 206 -5.31 -4.40 1.73
C VAL A 206 -6.05 -4.38 0.38
N VAL A 207 -5.34 -4.59 -0.74
CA VAL A 207 -5.94 -4.68 -2.08
C VAL A 207 -7.05 -5.74 -2.14
N TRP A 208 -6.88 -6.86 -1.42
CA TRP A 208 -7.88 -7.93 -1.40
C TRP A 208 -9.17 -7.54 -0.67
N ILE A 209 -9.11 -6.53 0.20
CA ILE A 209 -10.27 -5.97 0.90
C ILE A 209 -10.88 -4.83 0.10
N VAL A 210 -10.04 -3.97 -0.50
CA VAL A 210 -10.48 -2.79 -1.24
C VAL A 210 -11.26 -3.16 -2.49
N ILE A 211 -10.79 -4.13 -3.31
CA ILE A 211 -11.48 -4.53 -4.54
C ILE A 211 -12.97 -4.88 -4.29
N PRO A 212 -13.32 -5.80 -3.38
CA PRO A 212 -14.72 -6.10 -3.11
C PRO A 212 -15.47 -4.93 -2.46
N LEU A 213 -14.82 -4.14 -1.59
CA LEU A 213 -15.42 -2.93 -1.02
C LEU A 213 -15.74 -1.88 -2.08
N THR A 214 -14.91 -1.70 -3.10
CA THR A 214 -15.19 -0.80 -4.23
C THR A 214 -16.45 -1.25 -4.98
N GLY A 215 -16.61 -2.56 -5.19
CA GLY A 215 -17.85 -3.12 -5.75
C GLY A 215 -19.07 -2.72 -4.92
N LEU A 216 -19.02 -2.91 -3.60
CA LEU A 216 -20.10 -2.54 -2.68
C LEU A 216 -20.37 -1.03 -2.63
N ALA A 217 -19.30 -0.22 -2.51
CA ALA A 217 -19.39 1.23 -2.50
C ALA A 217 -20.01 1.75 -3.80
N SER A 218 -19.62 1.18 -4.95
CA SER A 218 -20.20 1.55 -6.24
C SER A 218 -21.70 1.26 -6.32
N LEU A 219 -22.15 0.10 -5.83
CA LEU A 219 -23.56 -0.25 -5.80
C LEU A 219 -24.37 0.71 -4.93
N PHE A 220 -23.84 1.07 -3.75
CA PHE A 220 -24.47 2.03 -2.85
C PHE A 220 -24.59 3.42 -3.49
N VAL A 221 -23.51 3.91 -4.10
CA VAL A 221 -23.48 5.22 -4.75
C VAL A 221 -24.38 5.24 -5.99
N VAL A 222 -24.33 4.21 -6.83
CA VAL A 222 -25.16 4.09 -8.04
C VAL A 222 -26.65 4.08 -7.68
N GLU A 223 -27.06 3.24 -6.71
CA GLU A 223 -28.46 3.16 -6.30
C GLU A 223 -28.98 4.51 -5.79
N LEU A 224 -28.14 5.28 -5.11
CA LEU A 224 -28.52 6.57 -4.55
C LEU A 224 -28.52 7.70 -5.60
N LEU A 225 -27.61 7.65 -6.59
CA LEU A 225 -27.50 8.65 -7.65
C LEU A 225 -28.40 8.40 -8.86
N TRP A 226 -28.79 7.15 -9.13
CA TRP A 226 -29.69 6.81 -10.25
C TRP A 226 -31.15 6.64 -9.84
N GLY A 227 -31.50 6.90 -8.57
CA GLY A 227 -32.90 6.93 -8.13
C GLY A 227 -33.72 8.04 -8.80
N ASP A 228 -35.04 7.98 -8.67
CA ASP A 228 -35.94 8.97 -9.29
C ASP A 228 -35.64 10.38 -8.74
N TRP A 229 -35.19 11.28 -9.61
CA TRP A 229 -34.91 12.68 -9.28
C TRP A 229 -36.10 13.60 -9.52
N ALA A 230 -37.11 13.12 -10.24
CA ALA A 230 -38.28 13.92 -10.63
C ALA A 230 -39.08 14.43 -9.42
N GLU A 231 -39.06 13.68 -8.31
CA GLU A 231 -39.78 14.03 -7.08
C GLU A 231 -38.92 14.80 -6.06
N ILE A 232 -37.63 15.01 -6.36
CA ILE A 232 -36.68 15.60 -5.42
C ILE A 232 -36.30 17.01 -5.86
N ASP A 233 -36.35 17.94 -4.92
CA ASP A 233 -35.81 19.28 -5.12
C ASP A 233 -34.27 19.22 -5.19
N VAL A 234 -33.75 19.18 -6.42
CA VAL A 234 -32.30 19.15 -6.72
C VAL A 234 -31.58 20.33 -6.07
N SER A 235 -32.23 21.48 -5.94
CA SER A 235 -31.62 22.67 -5.33
C SER A 235 -31.39 22.46 -3.83
N ALA A 236 -32.36 21.86 -3.13
CA ALA A 236 -32.23 21.50 -1.71
C ALA A 236 -31.11 20.47 -1.50
N VAL A 237 -31.01 19.45 -2.37
CA VAL A 237 -29.92 18.46 -2.35
C VAL A 237 -28.57 19.14 -2.54
N ALA A 238 -28.44 20.01 -3.54
CA ALA A 238 -27.18 20.70 -3.84
C ALA A 238 -26.73 21.61 -2.69
N VAL A 239 -27.66 22.37 -2.10
CA VAL A 239 -27.39 23.23 -0.93
C VAL A 239 -26.95 22.37 0.27
N HIS A 240 -27.65 21.27 0.53
CA HIS A 240 -27.29 20.37 1.63
C HIS A 240 -25.90 19.74 1.41
N SER A 241 -25.60 19.25 0.20
CA SER A 241 -24.28 18.76 -0.14
C SER A 241 -23.19 19.80 0.07
N ALA A 242 -23.42 21.05 -0.36
CA ALA A 242 -22.46 22.14 -0.15
C ALA A 242 -22.22 22.41 1.34
N LEU A 243 -23.27 22.44 2.16
CA LEU A 243 -23.16 22.61 3.61
C LEU A 243 -22.35 21.48 4.26
N VAL A 244 -22.58 20.24 3.84
CA VAL A 244 -21.83 19.06 4.32
C VAL A 244 -20.35 19.19 3.96
N VAL A 245 -20.02 19.57 2.73
CA VAL A 245 -18.62 19.80 2.30
C VAL A 245 -17.97 20.88 3.15
N VAL A 246 -18.63 22.02 3.35
CA VAL A 246 -18.09 23.15 4.13
C VAL A 246 -17.84 22.73 5.59
N LEU A 247 -18.79 22.05 6.23
CA LEU A 247 -18.66 21.64 7.63
C LEU A 247 -17.60 20.58 7.84
N LEU A 248 -17.51 19.58 6.96
CA LEU A 248 -16.46 18.56 7.05
C LEU A 248 -15.09 19.14 6.73
N THR A 249 -14.99 20.09 5.79
CA THR A 249 -13.74 20.82 5.53
C THR A 249 -13.32 21.63 6.75
N TYR A 250 -14.25 22.36 7.37
CA TYR A 250 -14.01 23.09 8.62
C TYR A 250 -13.58 22.15 9.75
N ALA A 251 -14.19 20.96 9.87
CA ALA A 251 -13.76 19.95 10.82
C ALA A 251 -12.32 19.50 10.58
N GLY A 252 -11.96 19.22 9.32
CA GLY A 252 -10.59 18.85 8.93
C GLY A 252 -9.56 19.94 9.25
N ILE A 253 -9.86 21.21 8.98
CA ILE A 253 -8.98 22.34 9.31
C ILE A 253 -8.76 22.44 10.83
N ASN A 254 -9.81 22.24 11.63
CA ASN A 254 -9.68 22.27 13.09
C ASN A 254 -8.83 21.10 13.62
N VAL A 255 -8.94 19.91 13.04
CA VAL A 255 -8.06 18.77 13.36
C VAL A 255 -6.60 19.10 13.01
N ALA A 256 -6.35 19.74 11.86
CA ALA A 256 -5.00 20.18 11.48
C ALA A 256 -4.44 21.28 12.43
N ALA A 257 -5.29 22.22 12.85
CA ALA A 257 -4.90 23.26 13.80
C ALA A 257 -4.58 22.69 15.19
N PHE A 258 -5.28 21.63 15.62
CA PHE A 258 -4.94 20.90 16.84
C PHE A 258 -3.51 20.33 16.77
N SER A 259 -3.11 19.76 15.63
CA SER A 259 -1.76 19.20 15.47
C SER A 259 -0.64 20.25 15.48
N GLU A 260 -0.85 21.44 14.92
CA GLU A 260 0.20 22.46 14.83
C GLU A 260 0.46 23.19 16.16
N ALA A 261 -0.56 23.32 17.00
CA ALA A 261 -0.48 24.04 18.28
C ALA A 261 0.41 23.36 19.35
N GLN A 262 0.95 22.17 19.08
CA GLN A 262 1.82 21.42 20.01
C GLN A 262 3.13 22.14 20.37
N GLY A 263 3.60 23.08 19.54
CA GLY A 263 4.89 23.75 19.75
C GLY A 263 4.84 25.12 20.44
N THR A 264 3.70 25.83 20.40
CA THR A 264 3.67 27.28 20.68
C THR A 264 2.85 27.68 21.90
N LEU A 265 1.78 26.94 22.23
CA LEU A 265 0.90 27.20 23.38
C LEU A 265 0.31 25.88 23.91
N ALA A 266 1.10 25.10 24.63
CA ALA A 266 0.63 23.86 25.25
C ALA A 266 -0.37 24.20 26.39
N GLY A 267 -1.67 24.04 26.11
CA GLY A 267 -2.76 24.35 27.04
C GLY A 267 -4.15 24.00 26.49
N SER A 268 -5.19 24.34 27.25
CA SER A 268 -6.63 24.09 26.95
C SER A 268 -7.08 24.56 25.57
N ALA A 269 -6.39 25.54 24.96
CA ALA A 269 -6.66 26.04 23.63
C ALA A 269 -6.54 24.99 22.52
N GLN A 270 -5.69 23.98 22.68
CA GLN A 270 -5.55 22.90 21.69
C GLN A 270 -6.85 22.09 21.58
N PHE A 271 -7.41 21.67 22.72
CA PHE A 271 -8.63 20.89 22.76
C PHE A 271 -9.86 21.64 22.22
N ILE A 272 -9.84 22.99 22.23
CA ILE A 272 -10.91 23.80 21.62
C ILE A 272 -11.04 23.48 20.13
N ASN A 273 -9.94 23.39 19.40
CA ASN A 273 -10.00 23.06 17.96
C ASN A 273 -10.61 21.67 17.74
N LEU A 274 -10.22 20.66 18.54
CA LEU A 274 -10.83 19.33 18.44
C LEU A 274 -12.33 19.36 18.77
N MET A 275 -12.75 20.13 19.78
CA MET A 275 -14.16 20.34 20.12
C MET A 275 -14.93 21.04 19.00
N LEU A 276 -14.34 22.07 18.36
CA LEU A 276 -14.94 22.77 17.21
C LEU A 276 -15.09 21.84 16.01
N GLY A 277 -14.07 21.01 15.73
CA GLY A 277 -14.15 19.99 14.69
C GLY A 277 -15.24 18.96 14.96
N GLY A 278 -15.30 18.44 16.19
CA GLY A 278 -16.37 17.53 16.63
C GLY A 278 -17.77 18.16 16.54
N THR A 279 -17.89 19.43 16.91
CA THR A 279 -19.13 20.21 16.80
C THR A 279 -19.58 20.33 15.34
N ALA A 280 -18.65 20.57 14.41
CA ALA A 280 -18.97 20.64 13.00
C ALA A 280 -19.48 19.31 12.43
N VAL A 281 -18.89 18.18 12.85
CA VAL A 281 -19.39 16.84 12.50
C VAL A 281 -20.78 16.59 13.09
N LEU A 282 -21.02 17.01 14.34
CA LEU A 282 -22.36 16.94 14.95
C LEU A 282 -23.38 17.79 14.17
N LEU A 283 -22.99 18.99 13.73
CA LEU A 283 -23.84 19.86 12.92
C LEU A 283 -24.19 19.24 11.56
N VAL A 284 -23.29 18.46 10.94
CA VAL A 284 -23.63 17.68 9.73
C VAL A 284 -24.80 16.73 9.99
N ALA A 285 -24.79 16.01 11.12
CA ALA A 285 -25.89 15.11 11.48
C ALA A 285 -27.19 15.87 11.76
N VAL A 286 -27.13 16.96 12.52
CA VAL A 286 -28.30 17.80 12.85
C VAL A 286 -28.90 18.43 11.59
N ILE A 287 -28.08 19.03 10.72
CA ILE A 287 -28.55 19.63 9.47
C ILE A 287 -29.15 18.57 8.54
N SER A 288 -28.52 17.40 8.44
CA SER A 288 -29.08 16.31 7.63
C SER A 288 -30.44 15.84 8.15
N LEU A 289 -30.64 15.79 9.47
CA LEU A 289 -31.94 15.51 10.07
C LEU A 289 -32.97 16.61 9.75
N LEU A 290 -32.59 17.88 9.87
CA LEU A 290 -33.48 19.02 9.56
C LEU A 290 -33.89 19.05 8.09
N PHE A 291 -32.95 18.79 7.16
CA PHE A 291 -33.28 18.64 5.74
C PHE A 291 -34.20 17.45 5.48
N GLY A 292 -33.98 16.34 6.20
CA GLY A 292 -34.81 15.15 6.10
C GLY A 292 -36.25 15.37 6.54
N VAL A 293 -36.45 16.15 7.62
CA VAL A 293 -37.76 16.50 8.15
C VAL A 293 -38.41 17.63 7.34
N GLY A 294 -37.64 18.62 6.91
CA GLY A 294 -38.16 19.84 6.28
C GLY A 294 -38.49 19.70 4.78
N TRP A 295 -37.76 18.84 4.05
CA TRP A 295 -37.95 18.64 2.62
C TRP A 295 -38.23 17.18 2.30
N SER A 296 -37.21 16.32 2.39
CA SER A 296 -37.37 14.89 2.19
C SER A 296 -36.20 14.12 2.79
N ALA A 297 -36.50 13.00 3.46
CA ALA A 297 -35.48 12.12 4.02
C ALA A 297 -34.53 11.57 2.93
N GLU A 298 -35.06 11.30 1.75
CA GLU A 298 -34.27 10.83 0.61
C GLU A 298 -33.39 11.92 0.02
N GLY A 299 -33.89 13.15 -0.12
CA GLY A 299 -33.09 14.30 -0.57
C GLY A 299 -31.94 14.60 0.40
N ALA A 300 -32.19 14.52 1.71
CA ALA A 300 -31.16 14.67 2.72
C ALA A 300 -30.10 13.55 2.68
N ALA A 301 -30.52 12.29 2.49
CA ALA A 301 -29.57 11.18 2.35
C ALA A 301 -28.69 11.33 1.10
N ARG A 302 -29.29 11.68 -0.05
CA ARG A 302 -28.55 11.99 -1.29
C ARG A 302 -27.59 13.16 -1.10
N GLY A 303 -28.06 14.24 -0.46
CA GLY A 303 -27.26 15.44 -0.18
C GLY A 303 -26.04 15.14 0.69
N ALA A 304 -26.23 14.41 1.79
CA ALA A 304 -25.16 13.98 2.68
C ALA A 304 -24.15 13.06 1.99
N VAL A 305 -24.60 12.07 1.22
CA VAL A 305 -23.70 11.14 0.52
C VAL A 305 -22.90 11.85 -0.56
N VAL A 306 -23.51 12.73 -1.36
CA VAL A 306 -22.78 13.52 -2.35
C VAL A 306 -21.73 14.40 -1.69
N GLY A 307 -22.10 15.16 -0.65
CA GLY A 307 -21.16 16.03 0.06
C GLY A 307 -20.00 15.26 0.71
N MET A 308 -20.31 14.13 1.36
CA MET A 308 -19.31 13.26 1.97
C MET A 308 -18.43 12.57 0.93
N SER A 309 -18.98 12.16 -0.22
CA SER A 309 -18.21 11.59 -1.33
C SER A 309 -17.17 12.57 -1.85
N VAL A 310 -17.54 13.85 -2.00
CA VAL A 310 -16.59 14.90 -2.43
C VAL A 310 -15.43 15.01 -1.44
N VAL A 311 -15.73 15.16 -0.14
CA VAL A 311 -14.68 15.31 0.89
C VAL A 311 -13.79 14.08 0.99
N LEU A 312 -14.38 12.89 1.00
CA LEU A 312 -13.63 11.64 1.08
C LEU A 312 -12.81 11.38 -0.19
N LEU A 313 -13.32 11.72 -1.37
CA LEU A 313 -12.55 11.64 -2.61
C LEU A 313 -11.33 12.57 -2.57
N PHE A 314 -11.47 13.79 -2.05
CA PHE A 314 -10.35 14.69 -1.81
C PHE A 314 -9.36 14.11 -0.78
N ALA A 315 -9.85 13.48 0.29
CA ALA A 315 -9.00 12.81 1.28
C ALA A 315 -8.22 11.63 0.69
N ASP A 316 -8.87 10.74 -0.06
CA ASP A 316 -8.25 9.58 -0.70
C ASP A 316 -7.21 10.02 -1.75
N THR A 317 -7.54 11.01 -2.58
CA THR A 317 -6.60 11.54 -3.59
C THR A 317 -5.41 12.25 -2.95
N SER A 318 -5.63 12.99 -1.85
CA SER A 318 -4.56 13.57 -1.04
C SER A 318 -3.65 12.49 -0.45
N GLY A 319 -4.22 11.46 0.19
CA GLY A 319 -3.47 10.32 0.71
C GLY A 319 -2.69 9.58 -0.39
N ALA A 320 -3.31 9.36 -1.54
CA ALA A 320 -2.67 8.73 -2.68
C ALA A 320 -1.47 9.54 -3.22
N ARG A 321 -1.53 10.88 -3.16
CA ARG A 321 -0.40 11.75 -3.52
C ARG A 321 0.80 11.51 -2.58
N HIS A 322 0.59 11.37 -1.28
CA HIS A 322 1.70 11.09 -0.35
C HIS A 322 2.32 9.70 -0.55
N LEU A 323 1.53 8.74 -1.03
CA LEU A 323 2.04 7.44 -1.46
C LEU A 323 2.79 7.49 -2.79
N THR A 324 2.65 8.58 -3.56
CA THR A 324 3.55 8.81 -4.70
C THR A 324 4.90 9.26 -4.18
N ARG A 325 6.00 8.64 -4.65
CA ARG A 325 7.40 8.96 -4.28
C ARG A 325 7.87 10.36 -4.73
N TRP A 326 6.97 11.33 -4.78
CA TRP A 326 7.21 12.72 -5.18
C TRP A 326 7.47 13.64 -3.98
N GLY A 327 7.19 13.17 -2.74
CA GLY A 327 7.50 13.88 -1.51
C GLY A 327 8.95 13.73 -1.06
N GLU A 328 9.31 14.45 0.01
CA GLU A 328 10.64 14.35 0.62
C GLU A 328 10.84 12.96 1.26
N SER A 329 12.08 12.47 1.32
CA SER A 329 12.37 11.12 1.82
C SER A 329 11.80 10.83 3.21
N HIS A 330 11.73 11.84 4.09
CA HIS A 330 11.15 11.67 5.43
C HIS A 330 9.62 11.52 5.40
N GLU A 331 8.91 12.22 4.51
CA GLU A 331 7.45 12.09 4.35
C GLU A 331 7.09 10.68 3.88
N ILE A 332 7.84 10.17 2.90
CA ILE A 332 7.64 8.82 2.37
C ILE A 332 7.94 7.76 3.44
N ALA A 333 9.00 7.98 4.23
CA ALA A 333 9.41 7.07 5.30
C ALA A 333 8.40 7.02 6.46
N SER A 334 7.65 8.10 6.68
CA SER A 334 6.59 8.15 7.69
C SER A 334 5.29 7.47 7.26
N GLU A 335 5.12 7.08 6.00
CA GLU A 335 3.88 6.44 5.56
C GLU A 335 3.74 5.02 6.12
N LEU A 336 2.57 4.73 6.70
CA LEU A 336 2.21 3.37 7.15
C LEU A 336 2.30 2.32 6.05
N TRP A 337 2.15 2.74 4.78
CA TRP A 337 2.31 1.84 3.64
C TRP A 337 3.71 1.20 3.63
N HIS A 338 4.73 1.95 4.05
CA HIS A 338 6.13 1.56 4.03
C HIS A 338 6.69 1.16 5.41
N SER A 339 5.86 0.92 6.43
CA SER A 339 6.28 0.74 7.84
C SER A 339 7.33 -0.37 8.13
N GLY A 340 7.56 -1.27 7.18
CA GLY A 340 8.62 -2.30 7.26
C GLY A 340 9.80 -2.10 6.30
N ALA A 341 9.74 -1.14 5.39
CA ALA A 341 10.78 -0.88 4.40
C ALA A 341 11.65 0.29 4.83
N SER A 342 12.97 0.14 4.72
CA SER A 342 13.91 1.25 4.89
C SER A 342 13.93 2.09 3.63
N ILE A 343 13.52 3.35 3.72
CA ILE A 343 13.50 4.29 2.59
C ILE A 343 14.82 5.04 2.55
N PRO A 344 15.46 5.20 1.37
CA PRO A 344 16.66 6.03 1.24
C PRO A 344 16.40 7.46 1.71
N ALA A 345 17.15 7.90 2.71
CA ALA A 345 17.05 9.25 3.25
C ALA A 345 17.81 10.26 2.38
N SER A 346 17.45 11.53 2.48
CA SER A 346 18.09 12.62 1.72
C SER A 346 19.59 12.74 2.01
N GLY A 347 20.05 12.29 3.18
CA GLY A 347 21.45 12.25 3.55
C GLY A 347 22.30 11.35 2.67
N LEU A 348 21.72 10.35 1.99
CA LEU A 348 22.44 9.54 1.01
C LEU A 348 22.91 10.37 -0.19
N ARG A 349 22.08 11.29 -0.69
CA ARG A 349 22.48 12.22 -1.76
C ARG A 349 23.54 13.20 -1.27
N MET A 350 23.40 13.71 -0.05
CA MET A 350 24.40 14.62 0.53
C MET A 350 25.75 13.94 0.76
N LEU A 351 25.74 12.66 1.16
CA LEU A 351 26.94 11.83 1.24
C LEU A 351 27.63 11.75 -0.12
N THR A 352 26.89 11.38 -1.18
CA THR A 352 27.45 11.27 -2.53
C THR A 352 28.04 12.60 -3.00
N LEU A 353 27.32 13.72 -2.85
CA LEU A 353 27.81 15.05 -3.21
C LEU A 353 29.06 15.46 -2.42
N THR A 354 29.09 15.17 -1.12
CA THR A 354 30.26 15.44 -0.27
C THR A 354 31.45 14.60 -0.72
N LEU A 355 31.22 13.34 -1.08
CA LEU A 355 32.26 12.44 -1.54
C LEU A 355 32.81 12.86 -2.91
N GLU A 356 31.95 13.36 -3.80
CA GLU A 356 32.36 13.93 -5.11
C GLU A 356 33.27 15.14 -4.92
N ASP A 357 32.90 16.08 -4.05
CA ASP A 357 33.71 17.27 -3.73
C ASP A 357 35.04 16.90 -3.05
N VAL A 358 35.03 15.93 -2.14
CA VAL A 358 36.26 15.40 -1.54
C VAL A 358 37.15 14.71 -2.58
N SER A 359 36.56 13.93 -3.48
CA SER A 359 37.29 13.25 -4.57
C SER A 359 37.94 14.25 -5.53
N ASP A 360 37.20 15.29 -5.92
CA ASP A 360 37.69 16.34 -6.80
C ASP A 360 38.87 17.10 -6.16
N ARG A 361 38.82 17.39 -4.85
CA ARG A 361 39.94 18.01 -4.13
C ARG A 361 41.15 17.07 -3.95
N ALA A 362 40.90 15.78 -3.77
CA ALA A 362 41.94 14.79 -3.49
C ALA A 362 42.71 14.38 -4.75
N VAL A 363 41.98 14.05 -5.82
CA VAL A 363 42.47 13.39 -7.03
C VAL A 363 42.24 14.24 -8.29
N GLY A 364 41.38 15.27 -8.24
CA GLY A 364 41.03 16.09 -9.41
C GLY A 364 39.95 15.47 -10.30
N ALA A 365 39.28 14.43 -9.82
CA ALA A 365 38.17 13.77 -10.51
C ALA A 365 37.09 13.36 -9.49
N PRO A 366 35.80 13.57 -9.79
CA PRO A 366 34.71 13.43 -8.82
C PRO A 366 34.43 11.99 -8.35
N HIS A 367 34.91 10.95 -9.06
CA HIS A 367 34.55 9.55 -8.76
C HIS A 367 35.75 8.61 -8.59
N ASP A 368 36.99 9.12 -8.59
CA ASP A 368 38.21 8.30 -8.61
C ASP A 368 38.92 8.16 -7.25
N ILE A 369 38.34 8.73 -6.18
CA ILE A 369 38.88 8.56 -4.84
C ILE A 369 38.84 7.09 -4.39
N LYS A 370 39.94 6.60 -3.81
CA LYS A 370 39.96 5.30 -3.14
C LYS A 370 39.07 5.35 -1.91
N LEU A 371 38.03 4.52 -1.90
CA LEU A 371 36.99 4.51 -0.86
C LEU A 371 36.91 3.13 -0.21
N ALA A 372 37.03 3.06 1.12
CA ALA A 372 36.75 1.83 1.87
C ALA A 372 35.33 1.90 2.47
N VAL A 373 34.48 0.92 2.17
CA VAL A 373 33.07 0.91 2.58
C VAL A 373 32.81 -0.30 3.47
N ASN A 374 32.49 -0.06 4.74
CA ASN A 374 32.00 -1.10 5.63
C ASN A 374 30.47 -1.16 5.59
N ALA A 375 29.95 -1.73 4.51
CA ALA A 375 28.53 -1.97 4.31
C ALA A 375 28.31 -3.10 3.31
N PRO A 376 27.13 -3.75 3.30
CA PRO A 376 26.77 -4.70 2.26
C PRO A 376 26.89 -4.12 0.86
N ARG A 377 27.26 -4.96 -0.12
CA ARG A 377 27.43 -4.56 -1.54
C ARG A 377 26.10 -4.43 -2.29
N ASP A 378 24.98 -4.37 -1.59
CA ASP A 378 23.64 -4.30 -2.14
C ASP A 378 22.84 -3.09 -1.59
N GLY A 379 21.72 -2.81 -2.26
CA GLY A 379 20.79 -1.76 -1.86
C GLY A 379 21.20 -0.34 -2.26
N ALA A 380 20.59 0.64 -1.58
CA ALA A 380 20.64 2.05 -1.98
C ALA A 380 22.04 2.68 -1.88
N LEU A 381 22.82 2.32 -0.86
CA LEU A 381 24.19 2.83 -0.70
C LEU A 381 25.10 2.31 -1.83
N ALA A 382 25.05 1.01 -2.11
CA ALA A 382 25.84 0.43 -3.19
C ALA A 382 25.47 1.01 -4.56
N TRP A 383 24.18 1.28 -4.78
CA TRP A 383 23.71 1.95 -6.00
C TRP A 383 24.17 3.40 -6.10
N ALA A 384 24.15 4.15 -4.98
CA ALA A 384 24.64 5.53 -4.93
C ALA A 384 26.16 5.62 -5.14
N LEU A 385 26.90 4.58 -4.74
CA LEU A 385 28.35 4.48 -4.92
C LEU A 385 28.77 3.80 -6.23
N ARG A 386 27.82 3.45 -7.12
CA ARG A 386 28.12 2.66 -8.34
C ARG A 386 29.12 3.34 -9.29
N ASP A 387 29.15 4.68 -9.27
CA ASP A 387 29.98 5.48 -10.16
C ASP A 387 31.41 5.62 -9.58
N PHE A 388 31.65 5.25 -8.31
CA PHE A 388 32.98 5.23 -7.68
C PHE A 388 33.72 3.93 -7.99
N HIS A 389 34.52 3.92 -9.05
CA HIS A 389 35.20 2.73 -9.55
C HIS A 389 36.26 2.16 -8.59
N ALA A 390 36.83 3.01 -7.71
CA ALA A 390 37.84 2.63 -6.72
C ALA A 390 37.26 2.30 -5.33
N ALA A 391 35.96 2.01 -5.23
CA ALA A 391 35.31 1.63 -3.98
C ALA A 391 35.54 0.15 -3.63
N SER A 392 36.13 -0.11 -2.46
CA SER A 392 36.30 -1.45 -1.88
C SER A 392 35.29 -1.68 -0.75
N TYR A 393 34.47 -2.72 -0.90
CA TYR A 393 33.53 -3.16 0.13
C TYR A 393 34.23 -4.15 1.05
N LEU A 394 34.19 -3.88 2.36
CA LEU A 394 34.88 -4.63 3.39
C LEU A 394 33.86 -5.17 4.40
N ASP A 395 34.03 -6.41 4.84
CA ASP A 395 33.18 -7.02 5.88
C ASP A 395 33.53 -6.50 7.29
N ALA A 396 34.76 -6.01 7.48
CA ALA A 396 35.23 -5.40 8.72
C ALA A 396 36.32 -4.36 8.44
N LEU A 397 36.35 -3.29 9.24
CA LEU A 397 37.39 -2.27 9.18
C LEU A 397 38.64 -2.77 9.91
N ALA A 398 39.78 -2.81 9.22
CA ALA A 398 41.07 -3.09 9.83
C ALA A 398 41.60 -1.85 10.60
N ALA A 399 42.49 -2.06 11.58
CA ALA A 399 43.12 -0.99 12.37
C ALA A 399 44.08 -0.07 11.55
N THR A 400 44.32 -0.41 10.28
CA THR A 400 45.20 0.33 9.37
C THR A 400 44.60 0.30 7.97
N ILE A 401 43.71 1.26 7.69
CA ILE A 401 43.16 1.49 6.35
C ILE A 401 43.88 2.69 5.73
N ASP A 402 44.54 2.46 4.59
CA ASP A 402 45.18 3.50 3.77
C ASP A 402 44.25 3.94 2.63
N ALA A 403 43.01 4.32 2.98
CA ALA A 403 42.04 4.89 2.05
C ALA A 403 41.75 6.34 2.47
N PRO A 404 41.83 7.33 1.57
CA PRO A 404 41.58 8.73 1.90
C PRO A 404 40.15 9.00 2.39
N ALA A 405 39.19 8.14 2.02
CA ALA A 405 37.81 8.17 2.52
C ALA A 405 37.36 6.78 3.00
N VAL A 406 36.66 6.75 4.12
CA VAL A 406 36.11 5.53 4.74
C VAL A 406 34.65 5.76 5.13
N ILE A 407 33.76 4.84 4.76
CA ILE A 407 32.35 4.84 5.18
C ILE A 407 32.15 3.72 6.21
N ALA A 408 31.62 4.08 7.37
CA ALA A 408 31.34 3.14 8.46
C ALA A 408 29.96 3.40 9.09
N PRO A 409 29.29 2.38 9.67
CA PRO A 409 28.09 2.58 10.48
C PRO A 409 28.37 3.52 11.65
N ALA A 410 27.45 4.45 11.95
CA ALA A 410 27.65 5.42 13.04
C ALA A 410 27.70 4.80 14.44
N GLU A 411 27.21 3.57 14.58
CA GLU A 411 27.23 2.79 15.82
C GLU A 411 28.61 2.20 16.14
N GLN A 412 29.50 2.11 15.15
CA GLN A 412 30.88 1.67 15.35
C GLN A 412 31.71 2.86 15.83
N THR A 413 32.23 2.76 17.05
CA THR A 413 33.14 3.72 17.69
C THR A 413 34.26 4.10 16.72
N THR A 414 34.70 5.38 16.77
CA THR A 414 35.75 5.97 15.91
C THR A 414 36.76 4.91 15.48
N PRO A 415 36.73 4.48 14.20
CA PRO A 415 37.61 3.40 13.77
C PRO A 415 39.05 3.84 14.05
N GLN A 416 39.86 2.93 14.62
CA GLN A 416 41.29 3.15 14.74
C GLN A 416 41.86 3.13 13.32
N LEU A 417 41.77 4.26 12.65
CA LEU A 417 42.37 4.50 11.35
C LEU A 417 43.75 5.08 11.68
N GLY A 418 44.84 4.50 11.17
CA GLY A 418 46.21 4.87 11.51
C GLY A 418 46.65 6.31 11.15
N SER A 419 45.73 7.25 10.98
CA SER A 419 45.93 8.67 10.67
C SER A 419 44.80 9.53 11.26
N ALA A 420 44.91 10.86 11.20
CA ALA A 420 43.84 11.76 11.64
C ALA A 420 42.71 11.81 10.58
N TYR A 421 41.48 11.47 10.99
CA TYR A 421 40.28 11.55 10.15
C TYR A 421 39.24 12.49 10.79
N VAL A 422 38.45 13.13 9.94
CA VAL A 422 37.30 13.94 10.34
C VAL A 422 36.05 13.24 9.85
N GLY A 423 35.08 13.05 10.75
CA GLY A 423 33.84 12.34 10.49
C GLY A 423 32.67 13.28 10.31
N GLN A 424 31.83 13.04 9.30
CA GLN A 424 30.51 13.65 9.16
C GLN A 424 29.44 12.55 9.07
N SER A 425 28.40 12.65 9.90
CA SER A 425 27.29 11.70 9.92
C SER A 425 26.21 12.04 8.89
N PHE A 426 25.73 11.06 8.14
CA PHE A 426 24.64 11.17 7.19
C PHE A 426 23.56 10.14 7.49
N ALA A 427 22.30 10.56 7.51
CA ALA A 427 21.17 9.65 7.54
C ALA A 427 20.98 9.04 6.14
N VAL A 428 21.20 7.73 6.02
CA VAL A 428 21.11 7.03 4.72
C VAL A 428 19.79 6.29 4.55
N ARG A 429 19.17 5.87 5.65
CA ARG A 429 17.86 5.23 5.65
C ARG A 429 16.98 5.81 6.74
N ALA A 430 15.69 5.89 6.44
CA ALA A 430 14.65 6.28 7.37
C ALA A 430 13.60 5.16 7.44
N ARG A 431 13.12 4.89 8.65
CA ARG A 431 12.03 3.95 8.91
C ARG A 431 11.08 4.54 9.94
N LEU A 432 9.79 4.33 9.75
CA LEU A 432 8.76 4.65 10.75
C LEU A 432 8.99 3.86 12.04
N ASP A 433 9.11 4.56 13.16
CA ASP A 433 9.18 3.94 14.48
C ASP A 433 7.77 3.81 15.06
N THR A 434 7.12 2.69 14.76
CA THR A 434 5.74 2.44 15.22
C THR A 434 5.64 2.29 16.73
N ALA A 435 6.74 1.98 17.43
CA ALA A 435 6.74 1.84 18.89
C ALA A 435 6.77 3.20 19.61
N ALA A 436 7.28 4.23 18.94
CA ALA A 436 7.38 5.59 19.49
C ALA A 436 6.16 6.48 19.19
N ILE A 437 5.16 6.01 18.42
CA ILE A 437 4.00 6.82 18.03
C ILE A 437 3.02 6.97 19.21
N GLY A 438 2.85 8.19 19.71
CA GLY A 438 1.81 8.53 20.69
C GLY A 438 0.45 8.85 20.06
N PRO A 439 -0.63 8.96 20.86
CA PRO A 439 -1.98 9.32 20.37
C PRO A 439 -2.05 10.67 19.64
N THR A 440 -1.26 11.64 20.09
CA THR A 440 -1.16 12.96 19.47
C THR A 440 -0.35 12.95 18.17
N ASP A 441 0.64 12.07 18.07
CA ASP A 441 1.43 11.86 16.86
C ASP A 441 0.59 11.26 15.74
N TRP A 442 -0.43 10.45 16.07
CA TRP A 442 -1.40 9.96 15.11
C TRP A 442 -2.17 11.09 14.42
N VAL A 443 -2.56 12.11 15.17
CA VAL A 443 -3.27 13.28 14.61
C VAL A 443 -2.32 14.13 13.77
N ASN A 444 -1.09 14.35 14.25
CA ASN A 444 -0.04 15.03 13.49
C ASN A 444 0.28 14.29 12.18
N TRP A 445 0.33 12.97 12.23
CA TRP A 445 0.60 12.14 11.07
C TRP A 445 -0.56 12.19 10.09
N LEU A 446 -1.81 12.11 10.55
CA LEU A 446 -2.97 12.21 9.67
C LEU A 446 -3.05 13.57 8.96
N ALA A 447 -2.76 14.67 9.67
CA ALA A 447 -2.84 16.02 9.15
C ALA A 447 -1.62 16.44 8.31
N PHE A 448 -0.41 16.08 8.75
CA PHE A 448 0.86 16.59 8.20
C PHE A 448 1.84 15.51 7.77
N ARG A 449 1.50 14.23 7.89
CA ARG A 449 2.39 13.08 7.61
C ARG A 449 3.70 13.16 8.39
N ARG A 450 3.66 13.69 9.62
CA ARG A 450 4.82 13.74 10.53
C ARG A 450 4.67 12.66 11.59
N ALA A 451 5.61 11.75 11.63
CA ALA A 451 5.70 10.72 12.66
C ALA A 451 7.15 10.53 13.10
N PRO A 452 7.39 9.97 14.31
CA PRO A 452 8.71 9.56 14.75
C PRO A 452 9.37 8.60 13.76
N LEU A 453 10.60 8.93 13.34
CA LEU A 453 11.40 8.13 12.41
C LEU A 453 12.69 7.67 13.09
N THR A 454 13.01 6.38 12.94
CA THR A 454 14.36 5.86 13.21
C THR A 454 15.24 6.11 11.98
N MET A 455 16.36 6.78 12.18
CA MET A 455 17.32 7.09 11.11
C MET A 455 18.56 6.22 11.24
N GLU A 456 18.83 5.40 10.22
CA GLU A 456 20.11 4.69 10.11
C GLU A 456 21.16 5.68 9.63
N LYS A 457 22.19 5.89 10.44
CA LYS A 457 23.26 6.84 10.16
C LYS A 457 24.55 6.11 9.82
N ILE A 458 25.23 6.62 8.81
CA ILE A 458 26.62 6.25 8.51
C ILE A 458 27.50 7.48 8.71
N VAL A 459 28.77 7.26 8.97
CA VAL A 459 29.77 8.33 9.06
C VAL A 459 30.72 8.18 7.88
N LEU A 460 30.89 9.28 7.15
CA LEU A 460 31.96 9.45 6.19
C LEU A 460 33.16 10.01 6.95
N TRP A 461 34.23 9.24 7.03
CA TRP A 461 35.51 9.63 7.56
C TRP A 461 36.43 10.02 6.40
N VAL A 462 36.89 11.27 6.40
CA VAL A 462 37.86 11.77 5.42
C VAL A 462 39.17 12.07 6.14
N ARG A 463 40.29 11.68 5.54
CA ARG A 463 41.61 11.94 6.11
C ARG A 463 41.88 13.46 6.13
N SER A 464 42.41 13.97 7.23
CA SER A 464 42.51 15.42 7.47
C SER A 464 43.39 16.16 6.46
N ASP A 465 44.45 15.52 5.95
CA ASP A 465 45.32 16.04 4.90
C ASP A 465 44.59 16.29 3.58
N VAL A 466 43.60 15.45 3.27
CA VAL A 466 42.77 15.58 2.06
C VAL A 466 41.73 16.68 2.23
N GLN A 467 41.11 16.78 3.40
CA GLN A 467 40.06 17.76 3.66
C GLN A 467 40.59 19.20 3.71
N PHE A 468 41.77 19.40 4.32
CA PHE A 468 42.36 20.72 4.53
C PHE A 468 43.45 21.06 3.52
N ARG A 469 43.48 20.42 2.35
CA ARG A 469 44.44 20.74 1.28
C ARG A 469 44.17 22.15 0.74
N THR A 470 44.67 23.16 1.45
CA THR A 470 44.74 24.54 1.00
C THR A 470 45.65 24.59 -0.23
N GLY A 471 45.24 25.33 -1.26
CA GLY A 471 45.84 25.34 -2.59
C GLY A 471 47.29 25.85 -2.66
N GLU A 472 48.23 25.12 -2.10
CA GLU A 472 49.66 25.24 -2.41
C GLU A 472 49.91 24.59 -3.79
N GLY A 473 49.57 25.32 -4.85
CA GLY A 473 49.73 24.81 -6.21
C GLY A 473 49.48 25.78 -7.36
N LYS A 474 48.85 26.94 -7.13
CA LYS A 474 48.93 28.05 -8.10
C LYS A 474 50.17 28.88 -7.77
N LYS A 475 51.30 28.53 -8.38
CA LYS A 475 52.44 29.46 -8.49
C LYS A 475 51.99 30.70 -9.30
N PRO A 476 52.50 31.89 -8.94
CA PRO A 476 52.11 33.17 -9.53
C PRO A 476 52.36 33.26 -11.04
#